data_AF-A0A5N0EHY7-F1
#
_entry.id   AF-A0A5N0EHY7-F1
#
_cell.length_a   1.000
_cell.length_b   1.000
_cell.length_c   1.000
_cell.angle_alpha   90.00
_cell.angle_beta   90.00
_cell.angle_gamma   90.00
#
_symmetry.space_group_name_H-M   'P 1'
#
loop_
_entity.id
_entity.type
_entity.pdbx_description
1 polymer ?
#
loop_
_entity_poly.entity_id
_entity_poly.type
_entity_poly.pdbx_seq_one_letter_code
_entity_poly.pdbx_strand_id
1 'polypeptide(L)'
;MIVSAVAGTVVGAAPAQAEFAYWLMYNRGNGQCMTIENDPHNAVGGTARFAPCNANDRRQWWLRATTGPDTIAFSTHDLTRGKHQCIENAAGGWGLAFLGDCDSGNYKQNFTLEYVFFPDGKASTVYKAALDTRRLSVPSAAGTSYVTIRDGFANEDARMQWDQLPTP
;
A
#
# COMPACT_ATOMS: atom_id res chain seq x y z
N MET A 1 -8.12 41.38 -39.71
CA MET A 1 -8.66 40.15 -39.11
C MET A 1 -7.46 39.37 -38.57
N ILE A 2 -7.19 39.46 -37.26
CA ILE A 2 -6.01 38.84 -36.64
C ILE A 2 -6.45 37.46 -36.15
N VAL A 3 -5.86 36.41 -36.71
CA VAL A 3 -6.08 35.02 -36.27
C VAL A 3 -5.11 34.75 -35.13
N SER A 4 -5.61 34.67 -33.89
CA SER A 4 -4.83 34.19 -32.74
C SER A 4 -4.82 32.66 -32.76
N ALA A 5 -3.64 32.06 -32.94
CA ALA A 5 -3.44 30.64 -32.73
C ALA A 5 -3.29 30.39 -31.22
N VAL A 6 -4.24 29.66 -30.65
CA VAL A 6 -4.13 29.14 -29.28
C VAL A 6 -3.10 28.02 -29.31
N ALA A 7 -1.92 28.28 -28.74
CA ALA A 7 -0.94 27.24 -28.47
C ALA A 7 -1.48 26.36 -27.32
N GLY A 8 -2.10 25.25 -27.68
CA GLY A 8 -2.48 24.22 -26.71
C GLY A 8 -1.22 23.61 -26.11
N THR A 9 -1.00 23.83 -24.82
CA THR A 9 0.00 23.10 -24.05
C THR A 9 -0.49 21.66 -23.92
N VAL A 10 0.16 20.77 -24.66
CA VAL A 10 0.06 19.33 -24.42
C VAL A 10 0.72 19.08 -23.07
N VAL A 11 -0.07 18.96 -22.00
CA VAL A 11 0.43 18.47 -20.72
C VAL A 11 0.75 17.00 -20.94
N GLY A 12 2.00 16.71 -21.27
CA GLY A 12 2.50 15.35 -21.33
C GLY A 12 2.31 14.70 -19.96
N ALA A 13 1.60 13.57 -19.93
CA ALA A 13 1.56 12.72 -18.76
C ALA A 13 3.01 12.38 -18.39
N ALA A 14 3.43 12.78 -17.19
CA ALA A 14 4.74 12.43 -16.68
C ALA A 14 4.87 10.89 -16.69
N PRO A 15 6.01 10.34 -17.15
CA PRO A 15 6.21 8.90 -17.12
C PRO A 15 6.10 8.41 -15.66
N ALA A 16 5.43 7.27 -15.49
CA ALA A 16 5.29 6.58 -14.21
C ALA A 16 6.65 6.44 -13.52
N GLN A 17 6.90 7.23 -12.47
CA GLN A 17 8.10 7.09 -11.64
C GLN A 17 7.86 5.91 -10.71
N ALA A 18 8.49 4.77 -10.97
CA ALA A 18 8.62 3.72 -9.97
C ALA A 18 9.55 4.25 -8.86
N GLU A 19 9.17 4.05 -7.60
CA GLU A 19 10.10 4.26 -6.49
C GLU A 19 11.04 3.04 -6.47
N PHE A 20 12.28 3.23 -6.91
CA PHE A 20 13.26 2.15 -7.09
C PHE A 20 13.92 1.68 -5.78
N ALA A 21 13.56 2.27 -4.65
CA ALA A 21 14.12 1.94 -3.35
C ALA A 21 13.13 1.10 -2.53
N TYR A 22 13.63 0.02 -1.93
CA TYR A 22 12.88 -0.70 -0.91
C TYR A 22 12.74 0.18 0.34
N TRP A 23 11.64 0.00 1.03
CA TRP A 23 11.36 0.66 2.31
C TRP A 23 10.50 -0.26 3.19
N LEU A 24 10.48 0.01 4.49
CA LEU A 24 9.58 -0.69 5.42
C LEU A 24 8.27 0.09 5.56
N MET A 25 7.15 -0.58 5.30
CA MET A 25 5.82 0.02 5.48
C MET A 25 5.42 0.00 6.96
N TYR A 26 5.71 1.08 7.69
CA TYR A 26 5.41 1.23 9.11
C TYR A 26 4.01 1.78 9.32
N ASN A 27 3.20 1.12 10.15
CA ASN A 27 1.88 1.63 10.52
C ASN A 27 1.91 2.31 11.89
N ARG A 28 1.45 3.57 11.97
CA ARG A 28 1.46 4.31 13.25
C ARG A 28 0.46 3.79 14.28
N GLY A 29 -0.63 3.17 13.85
CA GLY A 29 -1.70 2.72 14.73
C GLY A 29 -1.32 1.55 15.62
N ASN A 30 -0.43 0.66 15.14
CA ASN A 30 0.07 -0.48 15.93
C ASN A 30 1.58 -0.45 16.18
N GLY A 31 2.33 0.46 15.55
CA GLY A 31 3.77 0.56 15.72
C GLY A 31 4.56 -0.59 15.08
N GLN A 32 4.00 -1.24 14.06
CA GLN A 32 4.59 -2.42 13.41
C GLN A 32 4.81 -2.19 11.90
N CYS A 33 5.68 -3.00 11.32
CA CYS A 33 5.96 -2.97 9.88
C CYS A 33 5.23 -4.11 9.18
N MET A 34 4.84 -3.85 7.93
CA MET A 34 4.23 -4.85 7.08
C MET A 34 5.24 -5.95 6.68
N THR A 35 4.81 -7.20 6.70
CA THR A 35 5.61 -8.39 6.33
C THR A 35 4.80 -9.41 5.54
N ILE A 36 5.49 -10.32 4.86
CA ILE A 36 4.91 -11.52 4.22
C ILE A 36 5.10 -12.81 5.04
N GLU A 37 5.51 -12.70 6.30
CA GLU A 37 5.65 -13.86 7.19
C GLU A 37 4.32 -14.62 7.35
N ASN A 38 4.35 -15.96 7.35
CA ASN A 38 3.17 -16.79 7.57
C ASN A 38 2.76 -16.78 9.06
N ASP A 39 1.48 -17.02 9.39
CA ASP A 39 1.10 -17.34 10.78
C ASP A 39 1.58 -18.74 11.10
N PRO A 40 2.40 -18.95 12.14
CA PRO A 40 2.55 -20.27 12.69
C PRO A 40 1.27 -20.76 13.41
N HIS A 41 0.39 -19.86 13.90
CA HIS A 41 -0.76 -20.25 14.72
C HIS A 41 -2.03 -20.54 13.91
N ASN A 42 -2.21 -19.90 12.76
CA ASN A 42 -3.44 -19.96 11.97
C ASN A 42 -3.25 -20.58 10.57
N ALA A 43 -2.03 -20.94 10.17
CA ALA A 43 -1.71 -21.49 8.84
C ALA A 43 -2.25 -20.65 7.64
N VAL A 44 -2.58 -19.38 7.85
CA VAL A 44 -3.09 -18.49 6.81
C VAL A 44 -1.90 -17.98 5.97
N GLY A 45 -1.66 -18.60 4.82
CA GLY A 45 -0.75 -18.08 3.82
C GLY A 45 -1.39 -17.01 2.93
N GLY A 46 -0.59 -16.28 2.17
CA GLY A 46 -1.09 -15.42 1.08
C GLY A 46 -1.76 -14.12 1.53
N THR A 47 -1.46 -13.62 2.73
CA THR A 47 -1.91 -12.30 3.21
C THR A 47 -0.74 -11.53 3.80
N ALA A 48 -0.77 -10.21 3.66
CA ALA A 48 0.18 -9.32 4.31
C ALA A 48 -0.12 -9.23 5.81
N ARG A 49 0.94 -9.04 6.60
CA ARG A 49 0.90 -9.09 8.07
C ARG A 49 1.70 -7.99 8.71
N PHE A 50 1.65 -7.94 10.04
CA PHE A 50 2.46 -7.08 10.88
C PHE A 50 3.47 -7.88 11.69
N ALA A 51 4.69 -7.34 11.79
CA ALA A 51 5.75 -7.80 12.66
C ALA A 51 6.53 -6.60 13.22
N PRO A 52 7.34 -6.77 14.28
CA PRO A 52 8.29 -5.76 14.69
C PRO A 52 9.17 -5.33 13.51
N CYS A 53 9.37 -4.02 13.35
CA CYS A 53 10.16 -3.48 12.26
C CYS A 53 11.61 -3.97 12.34
N ASN A 54 12.07 -4.58 11.25
CA ASN A 54 13.43 -5.08 11.12
C ASN A 54 13.94 -4.79 9.70
N ALA A 55 14.80 -3.78 9.58
CA ALA A 55 15.38 -3.37 8.30
C ALA A 55 16.22 -4.47 7.62
N ASN A 56 16.69 -5.47 8.38
CA ASN A 56 17.45 -6.61 7.84
C ASN A 56 16.54 -7.78 7.40
N ASP A 57 15.24 -7.74 7.70
CA ASP A 57 14.29 -8.75 7.26
C ASP A 57 13.74 -8.39 5.87
N ARG A 58 14.25 -9.08 4.85
CA ARG A 58 13.82 -8.87 3.45
C ARG A 58 12.33 -9.11 3.22
N ARG A 59 11.64 -9.84 4.11
CA ARG A 59 10.19 -10.04 4.04
C ARG A 59 9.39 -8.76 4.34
N GLN A 60 10.06 -7.75 4.90
CA GLN A 60 9.48 -6.44 5.22
C GLN A 60 9.83 -5.37 4.18
N TRP A 61 10.52 -5.74 3.10
CA TRP A 61 10.95 -4.79 2.07
C TRP A 61 9.87 -4.68 1.01
N TRP A 62 9.34 -3.46 0.86
CA TRP A 62 8.27 -3.15 -0.09
C TRP A 62 8.75 -2.13 -1.13
N LEU A 63 8.26 -2.29 -2.35
CA LEU A 63 8.39 -1.34 -3.43
C LEU A 63 7.03 -0.73 -3.71
N ARG A 64 7.03 0.56 -4.05
CA ARG A 64 5.87 1.26 -4.59
C ARG A 64 6.10 1.51 -6.08
N ALA A 65 5.25 0.93 -6.92
CA ALA A 65 5.28 1.13 -8.35
C ALA A 65 4.10 2.01 -8.78
N THR A 66 4.36 3.00 -9.63
CA THR A 66 3.29 3.77 -10.29
C THR A 66 2.65 2.90 -11.36
N THR A 67 1.34 2.65 -11.27
CA THR A 67 0.59 1.79 -12.20
C THR A 67 -0.32 2.58 -13.15
N GLY A 68 -0.47 3.89 -12.92
CA GLY A 68 -1.27 4.81 -13.74
C GLY A 68 -1.06 6.26 -13.30
N PRO A 69 -1.80 7.23 -13.86
CA PRO A 69 -1.62 8.65 -13.54
C PRO A 69 -1.76 8.98 -12.04
N ASP A 70 -2.74 8.35 -11.40
CA ASP A 70 -3.08 8.59 -9.98
C ASP A 70 -3.05 7.30 -9.14
N THR A 71 -2.52 6.21 -9.69
CA THR A 71 -2.55 4.88 -9.06
C THR A 71 -1.16 4.30 -8.87
N ILE A 72 -1.02 3.60 -7.74
CA ILE A 72 0.18 2.86 -7.35
C ILE A 72 -0.18 1.42 -7.01
N ALA A 73 0.82 0.54 -7.01
CA ALA A 73 0.75 -0.78 -6.41
C ALA A 73 1.94 -0.98 -5.46
N PHE A 74 1.73 -1.83 -4.46
CA PHE A 74 2.78 -2.26 -3.55
C PHE A 74 3.19 -3.67 -3.88
N SER A 75 4.49 -3.88 -4.03
CA SER A 75 5.06 -5.21 -4.26
C SER A 75 6.17 -5.54 -3.29
N THR A 76 6.42 -6.82 -3.09
CA THR A 76 7.53 -7.34 -2.31
C THR A 76 8.09 -8.57 -3.01
N HIS A 77 9.38 -8.84 -2.82
CA HIS A 77 10.03 -9.99 -3.43
C HIS A 77 9.89 -11.21 -2.51
N ASP A 78 9.06 -12.17 -2.92
CA ASP A 78 8.91 -13.44 -2.21
C ASP A 78 10.11 -14.34 -2.52
N LEU A 79 11.03 -14.44 -1.57
CA LEU A 79 12.25 -15.25 -1.67
C LEU A 79 11.96 -16.76 -1.81
N THR A 80 10.79 -17.22 -1.37
CA THR A 80 10.41 -18.64 -1.46
C THR A 80 9.91 -19.01 -2.86
N ARG A 81 9.25 -18.07 -3.54
CA ARG A 81 8.69 -18.26 -4.89
C ARG A 81 9.57 -17.67 -6.00
N GLY A 82 10.56 -16.85 -5.66
CA GLY A 82 11.46 -16.19 -6.61
C GLY A 82 10.76 -15.18 -7.52
N LYS A 83 9.65 -14.58 -7.07
CA LYS A 83 8.87 -13.61 -7.83
C LYS A 83 8.31 -12.51 -6.93
N HIS A 84 7.90 -11.40 -7.54
CA HIS A 84 7.19 -10.35 -6.83
C HIS A 84 5.74 -10.74 -6.55
N GLN A 85 5.29 -10.43 -5.34
CA GLN A 85 3.89 -10.47 -4.96
C GLN A 85 3.38 -9.06 -4.71
N CYS A 86 2.14 -8.81 -5.09
CA CYS A 86 1.50 -7.51 -4.95
C CYS A 86 0.36 -7.58 -3.93
N ILE A 87 0.17 -6.47 -3.20
CA ILE A 87 -0.98 -6.33 -2.32
C ILE A 87 -2.24 -6.28 -3.17
N GLU A 88 -3.19 -7.15 -2.86
CA GLU A 88 -4.47 -7.27 -3.53
C GLU A 88 -5.63 -7.01 -2.57
N ASN A 89 -6.54 -6.17 -3.04
CA ASN A 89 -7.88 -6.08 -2.49
C ASN A 89 -8.74 -7.24 -3.03
N ALA A 90 -8.58 -8.44 -2.45
CA ALA A 90 -9.42 -9.57 -2.82
C ALA A 90 -10.87 -9.35 -2.37
N ALA A 91 -11.82 -9.49 -3.30
CA ALA A 91 -13.25 -9.40 -3.01
C ALA A 91 -13.69 -10.63 -2.22
N GLY A 92 -14.09 -10.45 -0.95
CA GLY A 92 -14.56 -11.56 -0.11
C GLY A 92 -14.41 -11.33 1.40
N GLY A 93 -15.32 -10.56 1.99
CA GLY A 93 -15.81 -10.71 3.37
C GLY A 93 -14.93 -10.27 4.56
N TRP A 94 -13.61 -10.44 4.52
CA TRP A 94 -12.76 -10.24 5.72
C TRP A 94 -11.97 -8.93 5.69
N GLY A 95 -11.89 -8.31 4.50
CA GLY A 95 -11.13 -7.08 4.29
C GLY A 95 -9.65 -7.25 4.61
N LEU A 96 -9.06 -8.43 4.33
CA LEU A 96 -7.63 -8.66 4.46
C LEU A 96 -6.89 -8.15 3.22
N ALA A 97 -5.63 -7.76 3.41
CA ALA A 97 -4.71 -7.47 2.31
C ALA A 97 -4.08 -8.79 1.83
N PHE A 98 -4.55 -9.31 0.69
CA PHE A 98 -4.02 -10.55 0.13
C PHE A 98 -2.75 -10.30 -0.68
N LEU A 99 -1.97 -11.35 -0.90
CA LEU A 99 -0.76 -11.34 -1.73
C LEU A 99 -0.99 -12.16 -2.98
N GLY A 100 -1.17 -11.48 -4.11
CA GLY A 100 -1.29 -12.09 -5.43
C GLY A 100 -0.03 -11.93 -6.26
N ASP A 101 -0.03 -12.54 -7.45
CA ASP A 101 1.02 -12.30 -8.43
C ASP A 101 0.86 -10.89 -8.99
N CYS A 102 1.95 -10.13 -9.06
CA CYS A 102 1.90 -8.78 -9.61
C CYS A 102 1.46 -8.80 -11.08
N ASP A 103 0.39 -8.06 -11.38
CA ASP A 103 -0.19 -7.95 -12.71
C ASP A 103 -0.66 -6.50 -12.93
N SER A 104 -0.07 -5.82 -13.90
CA SER A 104 -0.39 -4.42 -14.21
C SER A 104 -1.82 -4.23 -14.71
N GLY A 105 -2.48 -5.29 -15.21
CA GLY A 105 -3.89 -5.27 -15.59
C GLY A 105 -4.86 -5.49 -14.42
N ASN A 106 -4.36 -5.90 -13.24
CA ASN A 106 -5.21 -6.23 -12.11
C ASN A 106 -5.57 -4.99 -11.29
N TYR A 107 -6.74 -4.41 -11.55
CA TYR A 107 -7.24 -3.24 -10.84
C TYR A 107 -7.35 -3.41 -9.32
N LYS A 108 -7.39 -4.65 -8.79
CA LYS A 108 -7.44 -4.92 -7.35
C LYS A 108 -6.11 -4.63 -6.65
N GLN A 109 -5.03 -4.45 -7.42
CA GLN A 109 -3.70 -4.08 -6.92
C GLN A 109 -3.49 -2.57 -6.89
N ASN A 110 -4.42 -1.79 -7.47
CA ASN A 110 -4.29 -0.36 -7.57
C ASN A 110 -4.79 0.37 -6.33
N PHE A 111 -3.97 1.28 -5.82
CA PHE A 111 -4.28 2.19 -4.75
C PHE A 111 -4.12 3.64 -5.22
N THR A 112 -4.98 4.52 -4.75
CA THR A 112 -4.80 5.97 -4.81
C THR A 112 -4.22 6.48 -3.49
N LEU A 113 -3.52 7.62 -3.55
CA LEU A 113 -2.94 8.27 -2.39
C LEU A 113 -3.89 9.38 -1.91
N GLU A 114 -4.28 9.32 -0.65
CA GLU A 114 -4.99 10.40 0.03
C GLU A 114 -4.03 11.06 1.01
N TYR A 115 -3.83 12.38 0.86
CA TYR A 115 -3.06 13.17 1.81
C TYR A 115 -3.98 13.68 2.91
N VAL A 116 -3.71 13.26 4.14
CA VAL A 116 -4.53 13.59 5.30
C VAL A 116 -3.70 14.33 6.34
N PHE A 117 -4.24 15.44 6.85
CA PHE A 117 -3.69 16.12 8.03
C PHE A 117 -4.30 15.53 9.28
N PHE A 118 -3.45 15.03 10.17
CA PHE A 118 -3.89 14.43 11.42
C PHE A 118 -3.97 15.48 12.53
N PRO A 119 -4.73 15.21 13.63
CA PRO A 119 -4.86 16.13 14.76
C PRO A 119 -3.53 16.52 15.43
N ASP A 120 -2.47 15.73 15.23
CA ASP A 120 -1.11 16.04 15.68
C ASP A 120 -0.37 17.04 14.78
N GLY A 121 -1.04 17.58 13.76
CA GLY A 121 -0.51 18.54 12.80
C GLY A 121 0.39 17.92 11.73
N LYS A 122 0.57 16.59 11.71
CA LYS A 122 1.40 15.91 10.71
C LYS A 122 0.54 15.45 9.55
N ALA A 123 1.03 15.71 8.33
CA ALA A 123 0.48 15.06 7.15
C ALA A 123 1.03 13.63 7.05
N SER A 124 0.18 12.69 6.68
CA SER A 124 0.60 11.34 6.29
C SER A 124 -0.20 10.87 5.08
N THR A 125 0.26 9.80 4.45
CA THR A 125 -0.39 9.19 3.29
C THR A 125 -1.28 8.06 3.75
N VAL A 126 -2.52 8.08 3.26
CA VAL A 126 -3.49 7.00 3.36
C VAL A 126 -3.59 6.34 2.00
N TYR A 127 -3.53 5.01 1.96
CA TYR A 127 -3.62 4.25 0.71
C TYR A 127 -5.03 3.67 0.55
N LYS A 128 -5.79 4.21 -0.40
CA LYS A 128 -7.16 3.80 -0.69
C LYS A 128 -7.18 2.88 -1.90
N ALA A 129 -7.93 1.78 -1.87
CA ALA A 129 -8.12 0.94 -3.05
C ALA A 129 -8.82 1.75 -4.15
N ALA A 130 -8.25 1.78 -5.36
CA ALA A 130 -8.57 2.79 -6.37
C ALA A 130 -10.03 2.78 -6.85
N LEU A 131 -10.68 1.61 -6.88
CA LEU A 131 -12.06 1.44 -7.35
C LEU A 131 -13.03 1.12 -6.20
N ASP A 132 -12.68 1.48 -4.97
CA ASP A 132 -13.43 1.16 -3.75
C ASP A 132 -13.34 2.32 -2.74
N THR A 133 -14.08 2.27 -1.64
CA THR A 133 -14.00 3.17 -0.49
C THR A 133 -12.99 2.70 0.58
N ARG A 134 -12.56 1.44 0.52
CA ARG A 134 -11.69 0.79 1.52
C ARG A 134 -10.23 1.24 1.46
N ARG A 135 -9.57 1.25 2.61
CA ARG A 135 -8.19 1.73 2.84
C ARG A 135 -7.32 0.69 3.51
N LEU A 136 -6.04 0.68 3.12
CA LEU A 136 -5.00 -0.14 3.74
C LEU A 136 -4.83 0.28 5.20
N SER A 137 -4.96 -0.67 6.12
CA SER A 137 -5.15 -0.38 7.54
C SER A 137 -4.73 -1.54 8.45
N VAL A 138 -4.79 -1.30 9.76
CA VAL A 138 -4.74 -2.32 10.81
C VAL A 138 -6.17 -2.78 11.18
N PRO A 139 -6.40 -4.06 11.45
CA PRO A 139 -7.67 -4.57 11.97
C PRO A 139 -8.06 -3.95 13.32
N SER A 140 -9.36 -3.98 13.62
CA SER A 140 -9.95 -3.42 14.84
C SER A 140 -9.80 -4.30 16.09
N ALA A 141 -9.39 -5.56 15.95
CA ALA A 141 -9.29 -6.52 17.05
C ALA A 141 -7.86 -6.56 17.62
N ALA A 142 -7.74 -6.52 18.94
CA ALA A 142 -6.46 -6.77 19.60
C ALA A 142 -5.96 -8.20 19.29
N GLY A 143 -4.67 -8.36 19.01
CA GLY A 143 -4.04 -9.66 18.77
C GLY A 143 -4.08 -10.17 17.33
N THR A 144 -4.70 -9.45 16.38
CA THR A 144 -4.63 -9.82 14.95
C THR A 144 -3.38 -9.24 14.29
N SER A 145 -2.55 -10.11 13.70
CA SER A 145 -1.32 -9.74 12.99
C SER A 145 -1.52 -9.47 11.49
N TYR A 146 -2.77 -9.36 11.02
CA TYR A 146 -3.06 -9.22 9.59
C TYR A 146 -3.17 -7.76 9.17
N VAL A 147 -2.74 -7.44 7.96
CA VAL A 147 -3.06 -6.16 7.32
C VAL A 147 -4.44 -6.23 6.70
N THR A 148 -5.17 -5.12 6.74
CA THR A 148 -6.53 -5.04 6.21
C THR A 148 -6.70 -3.98 5.13
N ILE A 149 -7.73 -4.12 4.30
CA ILE A 149 -8.24 -3.13 3.33
C ILE A 149 -9.72 -2.93 3.62
N ARG A 150 -10.08 -1.88 4.38
CA ARG A 150 -11.42 -1.68 4.99
C ARG A 150 -11.79 -0.21 5.11
N ASP A 151 -13.07 0.08 5.35
CA ASP A 151 -13.68 1.41 5.38
C ASP A 151 -14.29 1.79 6.75
N GLY A 152 -13.83 1.16 7.83
CA GLY A 152 -14.41 1.31 9.17
C GLY A 152 -13.79 2.38 10.09
N PHE A 153 -12.89 3.22 9.58
CA PHE A 153 -12.15 4.21 10.38
C PHE A 153 -12.34 5.62 9.83
N ALA A 154 -12.37 6.62 10.72
CA ALA A 154 -12.28 8.03 10.33
C ALA A 154 -10.93 8.27 9.65
N ASN A 155 -10.86 9.16 8.65
CA ASN A 155 -9.65 9.40 7.85
C ASN A 155 -8.42 9.72 8.71
N GLU A 156 -8.63 10.32 9.87
CA GLU A 156 -7.63 10.74 10.85
C GLU A 156 -7.22 9.62 11.83
N ASP A 157 -7.64 8.38 11.62
CA ASP A 157 -7.25 7.25 12.48
C ASP A 157 -5.80 6.79 12.20
N ALA A 158 -4.99 6.68 13.26
CA ALA A 158 -3.60 6.25 13.17
C ALA A 158 -3.42 4.87 12.50
N ARG A 159 -4.45 4.00 12.53
CA ARG A 159 -4.41 2.69 11.88
C ARG A 159 -4.38 2.76 10.35
N MET A 160 -4.69 3.91 9.75
CA MET A 160 -4.60 4.12 8.30
C MET A 160 -3.34 4.88 7.87
N GLN A 161 -2.50 5.28 8.83
CA GLN A 161 -1.27 6.01 8.58
C GLN A 161 -0.11 5.06 8.32
N TRP A 162 0.57 5.30 7.19
CA TRP A 162 1.74 4.54 6.78
C TRP A 162 2.92 5.49 6.58
N ASP A 163 3.99 5.26 7.32
CA ASP A 163 5.25 5.96 7.11
C ASP A 163 6.24 5.07 6.36
N GLN A 164 7.13 5.72 5.63
CA GLN A 164 8.29 5.08 5.03
C GLN A 164 9.44 5.07 6.03
N LEU A 165 9.90 3.89 6.44
CA LEU A 165 11.17 3.74 7.17
C LEU A 165 12.26 3.23 6.22
N PRO A 166 13.53 3.62 6.43
CA PRO A 166 14.62 3.23 5.55
C PRO A 166 14.93 1.73 5.64
N THR A 167 15.30 1.12 4.52
CA THR A 167 16.07 -0.13 4.48
C THR A 167 17.58 0.18 4.43
N PRO A 168 18.45 -0.78 4.76
CA PRO A 168 19.91 -0.61 4.69
C PRO A 168 20.43 -0.37 3.27
#